data_AF-A0A2J0KRP5-F1
#
_entry.id   AF-A0A2J0KRP5-F1
#
_cell.length_a   1.000
_cell.length_b   1.000
_cell.length_c   1.000
_cell.angle_alpha   90.00
_cell.angle_beta   90.00
_cell.angle_gamma   90.00
#
_symmetry.space_group_name_H-M   'P 1'
#
loop_
_entity.id
_entity.type
_entity.pdbx_description
1 polymer ?
#
loop_
_entity_poly.entity_id
_entity_poly.type
_entity_poly.pdbx_seq_one_letter_code
_entity_poly.pdbx_strand_id
1 'polypeptide(L)'
;MWQIIKNRIKQGCRTCRYPKEEPVFPERFRGRPVISHGVEAVDMGQCLFNEEAKRASSLGVFDYSTDYRMVVSKREDLILKGNELKLASA
;
A
#
# COMPACT_ATOMS: atom_id res chain seq x y z
N MET A 1 -34.05 -2.46 18.48
CA MET A 1 -32.77 -1.92 19.02
C MET A 1 -31.97 -2.95 19.84
N TRP A 2 -32.55 -3.58 20.87
CA TRP A 2 -31.87 -4.58 21.73
C TRP A 2 -31.22 -5.77 21.00
N GLN A 3 -31.87 -6.31 19.97
CA GLN A 3 -31.32 -7.41 19.18
C GLN A 3 -30.05 -7.01 18.41
N ILE A 4 -29.95 -5.74 17.99
CA ILE A 4 -28.78 -5.22 17.29
C ILE A 4 -27.58 -5.20 18.24
N ILE A 5 -27.78 -4.75 19.48
CA ILE A 5 -26.72 -4.70 20.51
C ILE A 5 -26.24 -6.12 20.84
N LYS A 6 -27.16 -7.06 21.08
CA LYS A 6 -26.81 -8.48 21.32
C LYS A 6 -26.02 -9.10 20.17
N ASN A 7 -26.44 -8.84 18.93
CA ASN A 7 -25.75 -9.36 17.76
C ASN A 7 -24.35 -8.74 17.60
N ARG A 8 -24.17 -7.45 17.89
CA ARG A 8 -22.85 -6.81 17.87
C ARG A 8 -21.90 -7.36 18.92
N ILE A 9 -22.38 -7.60 20.14
CA ILE A 9 -21.57 -8.23 21.20
C ILE A 9 -21.12 -9.63 20.76
N LYS A 10 -22.02 -10.44 20.17
CA LYS A 10 -21.69 -11.78 19.66
C LYS A 10 -20.69 -11.75 18.49
N GLN A 11 -20.78 -10.75 17.62
CA GLN A 11 -19.86 -10.59 16.47
C GLN A 11 -18.45 -10.13 16.90
N GLY A 12 -18.34 -9.45 18.05
CA GLY A 12 -17.09 -8.87 18.53
C GLY A 12 -16.58 -7.71 17.67
N CYS A 13 -15.35 -7.27 17.97
CA CYS A 13 -14.64 -6.24 17.19
C CYS A 13 -13.62 -6.91 16.27
N ARG A 14 -13.71 -6.65 14.96
CA ARG A 14 -12.75 -7.12 13.95
C ARG A 14 -11.71 -6.04 13.65
N THR A 15 -11.01 -5.61 14.70
CA THR A 15 -9.99 -4.54 14.65
C THR A 15 -8.64 -5.10 15.09
N CYS A 16 -7.54 -4.68 14.46
CA CYS A 16 -6.18 -4.97 14.93
C CYS A 16 -5.63 -3.82 15.78
N ARG A 17 -4.61 -4.11 16.59
CA ARG A 17 -3.94 -3.12 17.44
C ARG A 17 -2.86 -2.34 16.67
N TYR A 18 -3.23 -1.66 15.59
CA TYR A 18 -2.30 -0.83 14.83
C TYR A 18 -1.68 0.30 15.69
N PRO A 19 -0.37 0.60 15.60
CA PRO A 19 0.66 -0.02 14.77
C PRO A 19 1.38 -1.21 15.43
N LYS A 20 0.96 -1.66 16.62
CA LYS A 20 1.61 -2.72 17.41
C LYS A 20 1.38 -4.13 16.85
N GLU A 21 0.36 -4.29 16.02
CA GLU A 21 -0.01 -5.54 15.36
C GLU A 21 -0.06 -5.30 13.85
N GLU A 22 0.62 -6.16 13.08
CA GLU A 22 0.63 -6.06 11.63
C GLU A 22 -0.73 -6.50 11.05
N PRO A 23 -1.36 -5.70 10.18
CA PRO A 23 -2.59 -6.09 9.50
C PRO A 23 -2.34 -7.23 8.51
N VAL A 24 -3.31 -8.15 8.41
CA VAL A 24 -3.27 -9.26 7.45
C VAL A 24 -3.86 -8.81 6.12
N PHE A 25 -3.09 -8.95 5.03
CA PHE A 25 -3.54 -8.64 3.68
C PHE A 25 -3.69 -9.90 2.82
N PRO A 26 -4.62 -9.90 1.84
CA PRO A 26 -4.67 -10.96 0.84
C PRO A 26 -3.46 -10.88 -0.10
N GLU A 27 -3.13 -12.00 -0.76
CA GLU A 27 -2.02 -12.09 -1.72
C GLU A 27 -2.11 -11.05 -2.85
N ARG A 28 -3.33 -10.74 -3.31
CA ARG A 28 -3.60 -9.75 -4.37
C ARG A 28 -3.54 -8.29 -3.91
N PHE A 29 -3.14 -8.03 -2.68
CA PHE A 29 -3.07 -6.66 -2.17
C PHE A 29 -2.04 -5.85 -2.96
N ARG A 30 -2.42 -4.63 -3.35
CA ARG A 30 -1.58 -3.74 -4.14
C ARG A 30 -1.01 -2.65 -3.24
N GLY A 31 0.04 -3.01 -2.50
CA GLY A 31 0.79 -2.09 -1.67
C GLY A 31 1.81 -1.29 -2.47
N ARG A 32 2.93 -0.97 -1.84
CA ARG A 32 4.02 -0.18 -2.42
C ARG A 32 4.53 -0.84 -3.71
N PRO A 33 4.69 -0.08 -4.81
CA PRO A 33 5.33 -0.56 -6.03
C PRO A 33 6.76 -1.05 -5.77
N VAL A 34 7.14 -2.11 -6.47
CA VAL A 34 8.50 -2.69 -6.46
C VAL A 34 9.04 -2.60 -7.88
N ILE A 35 10.09 -1.81 -8.05
CA ILE A 35 10.76 -1.64 -9.33
C ILE A 35 11.43 -2.95 -9.72
N SER A 36 11.03 -3.45 -10.90
CA SER A 36 11.60 -4.61 -11.57
C SER A 36 12.46 -4.15 -12.76
N HIS A 37 13.11 -5.09 -13.44
CA HIS A 37 14.00 -4.78 -14.56
C HIS A 37 13.32 -3.92 -15.64
N GLY A 38 13.97 -2.83 -16.04
CA GLY A 38 13.51 -1.93 -17.11
C GLY A 38 12.70 -0.71 -16.64
N VAL A 39 12.23 -0.68 -15.38
CA VAL A 39 11.58 0.52 -14.82
C VAL A 39 12.63 1.38 -14.11
N GLU A 40 12.86 2.59 -14.59
CA GLU A 40 13.82 3.52 -13.95
C GLU A 40 13.22 4.17 -12.69
N ALA A 41 11.98 4.64 -12.79
CA ALA A 41 11.29 5.30 -11.71
C ALA A 41 9.77 5.11 -11.80
N VAL A 42 9.10 5.10 -10.64
CA VAL A 42 7.64 5.12 -10.52
C VAL A 42 7.24 6.34 -9.70
N ASP A 43 6.48 7.24 -10.32
CA ASP A 43 5.89 8.36 -9.59
C ASP A 43 4.63 7.92 -8.85
N MET A 44 4.76 7.67 -7.54
CA MET A 44 3.63 7.25 -6.71
C MET A 44 2.56 8.34 -6.54
N GLY A 45 2.90 9.62 -6.82
CA GLY A 45 1.92 10.70 -6.85
C GLY A 45 0.94 10.63 -8.03
N GLN A 46 1.29 9.86 -9.07
CA GLN A 46 0.45 9.62 -10.25
C GLN A 46 -0.07 8.17 -10.32
N CYS A 47 0.43 7.27 -9.46
CA CYS A 47 0.05 5.86 -9.47
C CYS A 47 -1.36 5.66 -8.91
N LEU A 48 -2.24 5.04 -9.70
CA LEU A 48 -3.62 4.73 -9.31
C LEU A 48 -3.77 3.35 -8.64
N PHE A 49 -2.68 2.60 -8.44
CA PHE A 49 -2.70 1.26 -7.83
C PHE A 49 -3.63 0.26 -8.54
N ASN A 50 -3.74 0.36 -9.87
CA ASN A 50 -4.52 -0.53 -10.73
C ASN A 50 -3.59 -1.41 -11.60
N GLU A 51 -4.13 -2.43 -12.29
CA GLU A 51 -3.30 -3.27 -13.17
C GLU A 51 -2.76 -2.51 -14.38
N GLU A 52 -3.44 -1.42 -14.80
CA GLU A 52 -2.98 -0.57 -15.89
C GLU A 52 -1.73 0.22 -15.49
N ALA A 53 -1.66 0.67 -14.23
CA ALA A 53 -0.50 1.38 -13.70
C ALA A 53 0.76 0.52 -13.76
N LYS A 54 0.65 -0.83 -13.61
CA LYS A 54 1.79 -1.74 -13.84
C LYS A 54 2.39 -1.62 -15.24
N ARG A 55 1.57 -1.25 -16.23
CA ARG A 55 1.94 -1.12 -17.64
C ARG A 55 2.17 0.32 -18.07
N ALA A 56 1.98 1.29 -17.17
CA ALA A 56 2.06 2.72 -17.49
C ALA A 56 3.51 3.21 -17.68
N SER A 57 4.51 2.43 -17.25
CA SER A 57 5.91 2.76 -17.54
C SER A 57 6.26 2.32 -18.96
N SER A 58 6.65 3.29 -19.79
CA SER A 58 7.01 3.09 -21.20
C SER A 58 8.23 2.18 -21.42
N LEU A 59 8.99 1.84 -20.36
CA LEU A 59 10.21 1.02 -20.44
C LEU A 59 10.16 -0.31 -19.65
N GLY A 60 9.08 -0.60 -18.90
CA GLY A 60 9.02 -1.84 -18.13
C GLY A 60 7.75 -2.02 -17.31
N VAL A 61 7.65 -3.17 -16.64
CA VAL A 61 6.55 -3.50 -15.73
C VAL A 61 7.09 -3.49 -14.30
N PHE A 62 6.35 -2.91 -13.36
CA PHE A 62 6.61 -3.04 -11.92
C PHE A 62 5.54 -3.89 -11.26
N ASP A 63 5.87 -4.50 -10.12
CA ASP A 63 4.94 -5.29 -9.33
C ASP A 63 4.51 -4.56 -8.06
N TYR A 64 3.46 -5.05 -7.41
CA TYR A 64 3.02 -4.54 -6.11
C TYR A 64 3.47 -5.46 -4.99
N SER A 65 3.99 -4.88 -3.91
CA SER A 65 4.26 -5.59 -2.66
C SER A 65 3.04 -5.63 -1.74
N THR A 66 3.17 -6.32 -0.61
CA THR A 66 2.20 -6.26 0.50
C THR A 66 2.44 -5.09 1.47
N ASP A 67 3.52 -4.32 1.28
CA ASP A 67 3.87 -3.23 2.18
C ASP A 67 2.98 -2.01 1.93
N TYR A 68 2.13 -1.68 2.90
CA TYR A 68 1.21 -0.54 2.82
C TYR A 68 1.84 0.77 3.30
N ARG A 69 3.07 0.73 3.82
CA ARG A 69 3.76 1.91 4.36
C ARG A 69 4.46 2.65 3.22
N MET A 70 3.93 3.82 2.89
CA MET A 70 4.43 4.63 1.77
C MET A 70 4.23 6.14 1.96
N VAL A 71 3.97 6.57 3.20
CA VAL A 71 3.85 7.98 3.54
C VAL A 71 5.25 8.60 3.56
N VAL A 72 5.39 9.75 2.89
CA VAL A 72 6.63 10.53 2.80
C VAL A 72 6.34 12.00 3.10
N SER A 73 7.36 12.76 3.51
CA SER A 73 7.19 14.16 3.90
C SER A 73 7.34 15.16 2.76
N LYS A 74 7.86 14.75 1.59
CA LYS A 74 8.11 15.63 0.44
C LYS A 74 7.63 15.02 -0.89
N ARG A 75 7.33 15.86 -1.87
CA ARG A 75 6.83 15.42 -3.19
C ARG A 75 7.89 14.65 -3.99
N GLU A 76 9.16 15.03 -3.83
CA GLU A 76 10.27 14.39 -4.53
C GLU A 76 10.49 12.96 -4.02
N ASP A 77 10.21 12.72 -2.73
CA ASP A 77 10.31 11.41 -2.09
C ASP A 77 9.19 10.44 -2.54
N LEU A 78 8.15 10.91 -3.25
CA LEU A 78 7.12 10.05 -3.88
C LEU A 78 7.60 9.43 -5.20
N ILE A 79 8.70 9.94 -5.77
CA ILE A 79 9.29 9.39 -6.99
C ILE A 79 10.21 8.25 -6.57
N LEU A 80 9.69 7.03 -6.68
CA LEU A 80 10.43 5.83 -6.32
C LEU A 80 11.50 5.57 -7.38
N LYS A 81 12.78 5.67 -6.99
CA LYS A 81 13.95 5.31 -7.80
C LYS A 81 14.61 4.10 -7.15
N GLY A 82 14.45 2.91 -7.74
CA GLY A 82 14.78 1.64 -7.06
C GLY A 82 13.73 1.21 -6.04
N ASN A 83 14.13 0.47 -5.00
CA ASN A 83 13.18 -0.14 -4.04
C ASN A 83 13.18 0.49 -2.64
N GLU A 84 13.93 1.56 -2.44
CA GLU A 84 13.98 2.30 -1.18
C GLU A 84 13.02 3.48 -1.17
N LEU A 85 12.39 3.74 -0.03
CA LEU A 85 11.49 4.86 0.17
C LEU A 85 11.80 5.55 1.50
N LYS A 86 11.98 6.87 1.47
CA LYS A 86 12.22 7.67 2.67
C LYS A 86 10.91 7.95 3.39
N LEU A 87 10.53 7.04 4.29
CA LEU A 87 9.31 7.18 5.07
C LEU A 87 9.31 8.45 5.93
N ALA A 88 8.13 9.06 6.06
CA ALA A 88 7.91 10.18 6.96
C ALA A 88 8.18 9.76 8.42
N SER A 89 8.91 10.60 9.14
CA SER A 89 9.01 10.53 10.60
C SER A 89 7.94 11.42 11.24
N ALA A 90 7.41 10.98 12.38
CA ALA A 90 6.53 11.80 13.23
C ALA A 90 7.33 12.86 14.00
#